data_AF-A0A370D9N5-F1
#
_entry.id   AF-A0A370D9N5-F1
#
_cell.length_a   1.000
_cell.length_b   1.000
_cell.length_c   1.000
_cell.angle_alpha   90.00
_cell.angle_beta   90.00
_cell.angle_gamma   90.00
#
_symmetry.space_group_name_H-M   'P 1'
#
loop_
_entity.id
_entity.type
_entity.pdbx_description
1 polymer ?
#
loop_
_entity_poly.entity_id
_entity_poly.type
_entity_poly.pdbx_seq_one_letter_code
_entity_poly.pdbx_strand_id
1 'polypeptide(L)' 'MIYLSDILTQEHELETFEGLLEIVRQKARDGEIHLDVDIKPPFNEAPKDWQNQIEMAFTFPNR' A
#
# COMPACT_ATOMS: atom_id res chain seq x y z
N MET A 1 -5.93 11.30 4.07
CA MET A 1 -5.11 11.26 2.85
C MET A 1 -3.82 10.59 3.24
N ILE A 2 -3.54 9.43 2.68
CA ILE A 2 -2.39 8.60 3.04
C ILE A 2 -1.40 8.65 1.88
N TYR A 3 -0.11 8.79 2.19
CA TYR A 3 0.96 8.64 1.22
C TYR A 3 1.63 7.29 1.38
N LEU A 4 2.08 6.71 0.27
CA LEU A 4 2.83 5.47 0.29
C LEU A 4 4.17 5.65 1.02
N SER A 5 4.82 6.80 0.85
CA SER A 5 6.00 7.19 1.62
C SER A 5 5.77 7.20 3.13
N ASP A 6 4.63 7.70 3.60
CA ASP A 6 4.28 7.70 5.01
C ASP A 6 4.08 6.29 5.56
N ILE A 7 3.46 5.39 4.79
CA ILE A 7 3.31 3.98 5.17
C ILE A 7 4.68 3.33 5.31
N LEU A 8 5.57 3.52 4.32
CA LEU A 8 6.92 2.95 4.32
C LEU A 8 7.82 3.53 5.41
N THR A 9 7.56 4.76 5.84
CA THR A 9 8.29 5.41 6.95
C THR A 9 7.77 4.98 8.31
N GLN A 10 6.47 4.72 8.45
CA GLN A 10 5.88 4.23 9.71
C GLN A 10 6.19 2.76 9.93
N GLU A 11 6.11 1.96 8.87
CA GLU A 11 6.30 0.52 8.92
C GLU A 11 7.75 0.17 8.51
N HIS A 12 8.71 0.52 9.36
CA HIS A 12 10.14 0.21 9.12
C HIS A 12 10.45 -1.30 9.04
N GLU A 13 9.57 -2.15 9.57
CA GLU A 13 9.68 -3.62 9.50
C GLU A 13 9.00 -4.22 8.25
N LEU A 14 8.51 -3.38 7.33
CA LEU A 14 7.80 -3.84 6.17
C LEU A 14 8.81 -4.29 5.10
N GLU A 15 9.03 -5.60 5.03
CA GLU A 15 10.04 -6.21 4.15
C GLU A 15 9.46 -6.76 2.84
N THR A 16 8.13 -6.91 2.75
CA THR A 16 7.46 -7.56 1.61
C THR A 16 6.39 -6.68 0.98
N PHE A 17 6.21 -6.84 -0.34
CA PHE A 17 5.13 -6.16 -1.07
C PHE A 17 3.75 -6.60 -0.59
N GLU A 18 3.59 -7.85 -0.19
CA GLU A 18 2.32 -8.38 0.31
C GLU A 18 1.91 -7.73 1.64
N GLY A 19 2.85 -7.55 2.58
CA GLY A 19 2.61 -6.81 3.82
C GLY A 19 2.16 -5.38 3.56
N LEU A 20 2.69 -4.73 2.51
CA LEU A 20 2.30 -3.38 2.14
C LEU A 20 0.83 -3.35 1.73
N LEU A 21 0.41 -4.30 0.90
CA LEU A 21 -0.99 -4.41 0.48
C LEU A 21 -1.91 -4.61 1.68
N GLU A 22 -1.50 -5.39 2.68
CA GLU A 22 -2.29 -5.63 3.88
C GLU A 22 -2.49 -4.35 4.72
N ILE A 23 -1.43 -3.56 4.90
CA ILE A 23 -1.51 -2.24 5.55
C ILE A 23 -2.41 -1.29 4.76
N VAL A 24 -2.27 -1.26 3.42
CA VAL A 24 -3.13 -0.45 2.54
C VAL A 24 -4.60 -0.84 2.70
N ARG A 25 -4.91 -2.15 2.72
CA ARG A 25 -6.27 -2.63 2.98
C ARG A 25 -6.76 -2.22 4.37
N GLN A 26 -5.91 -2.30 5.39
CA GLN A 26 -6.28 -1.90 6.74
C GLN A 26 -6.63 -0.41 6.80
N LYS A 27 -5.79 0.46 6.24
CA LYS A 27 -6.08 1.90 6.22
C LYS A 27 -7.33 2.24 5.42
N ALA A 28 -7.59 1.54 4.31
CA ALA A 28 -8.84 1.66 3.57
C ALA A 28 -10.06 1.23 4.41
N ARG A 29 -9.95 0.15 5.21
CA ARG A 29 -11.00 -0.27 6.15
C ARG A 29 -11.22 0.73 7.28
N ASP A 30 -10.17 1.41 7.72
CA ASP A 30 -10.23 2.43 8.77
C ASP A 30 -10.98 3.71 8.33
N GLY A 31 -11.35 3.80 7.04
CA GLY A 31 -12.20 4.88 6.51
C GLY A 31 -11.44 5.95 5.71
N GLU A 32 -10.17 5.73 5.40
CA GLU A 32 -9.41 6.62 4.52
C GLU A 32 -9.94 6.53 3.08
N ILE A 33 -10.07 7.69 2.43
CA ILE A 33 -10.71 7.82 1.11
C ILE A 33 -9.67 8.07 0.00
N HIS A 34 -8.46 8.50 0.36
CA HIS A 34 -7.40 8.82 -0.59
C HIS A 34 -6.07 8.16 -0.20
N LEU A 35 -5.51 7.42 -1.15
CA LEU A 35 -4.15 6.92 -1.14
C LEU A 35 -3.39 7.55 -2.33
N ASP A 36 -2.24 8.14 -2.04
CA ASP A 36 -1.31 8.64 -3.05
C ASP A 36 -0.07 7.73 -3.11
N VAL A 37 0.27 7.32 -4.32
CA VAL A 37 1.40 6.44 -4.61
C VAL A 37 2.55 7.30 -5.14
N ASP A 38 3.07 8.13 -4.24
CA ASP A 38 4.04 9.18 -4.52
C ASP A 38 5.46 8.64 -4.79
N ILE A 39 5.77 7.45 -4.27
CA ILE A 39 7.05 6.78 -4.45
C ILE A 39 6.89 5.35 -4.95
N LYS A 40 7.93 4.84 -5.62
CA LYS A 40 7.99 3.42 -5.97
C LYS A 40 8.35 2.61 -4.70
N PRO A 41 7.60 1.53 -4.39
CA PRO A 41 7.96 0.65 -3.28
C PRO A 41 9.38 0.08 -3.47
N PRO A 42 10.21 0.03 -2.41
CA PRO A 42 11.56 -0.52 -2.47
C PRO A 42 11.59 -2.06 -2.46
N PHE A 43 10.51 -2.73 -2.86
CA PHE A 43 10.40 -4.19 -2.86
C PHE A 43 10.88 -4.78 -4.19
N ASN A 44 11.88 -5.66 -4.14
CA ASN A 44 12.38 -6.37 -5.32
C ASN A 44 11.37 -7.38 -5.89
N GLU A 45 10.47 -7.86 -5.03
CA GLU A 45 9.42 -8.84 -5.38
C GLU A 45 8.18 -8.19 -5.99
N ALA A 46 8.10 -6.85 -5.99
CA ALA A 46 6.95 -6.14 -6.52
C ALA A 46 6.78 -6.43 -8.02
N PRO A 47 5.58 -6.89 -8.46
CA PRO A 47 5.30 -7.17 -9.86
C PRO A 47 5.26 -5.87 -10.68
N LYS A 48 5.32 -5.94 -12.01
CA LYS A 48 5.25 -4.72 -12.86
C LYS A 48 3.98 -3.89 -12.62
N ASP A 49 2.86 -4.57 -12.33
CA ASP A 49 1.56 -3.97 -12.04
C ASP A 49 1.36 -3.63 -10.56
N TRP A 50 2.44 -3.45 -9.80
CA TRP A 50 2.40 -3.12 -8.37
C TRP A 50 1.49 -1.93 -8.07
N GLN A 51 1.47 -0.92 -8.93
CA GLN A 51 0.65 0.28 -8.78
C GLN A 51 -0.85 -0.06 -8.79
N ASN A 52 -1.28 -0.84 -9.79
CA ASN A 52 -2.66 -1.34 -9.87
C ASN A 52 -3.01 -2.23 -8.67
N GLN A 53 -2.08 -3.06 -8.18
CA GLN A 53 -2.35 -3.92 -7.02
C GLN A 53 -2.58 -3.10 -5.74
N ILE A 54 -1.79 -2.04 -5.53
CA ILE A 54 -1.97 -1.12 -4.40
C ILE A 54 -3.34 -0.41 -4.53
N GLU A 55 -3.67 0.13 -5.71
CA GLU A 55 -4.97 0.76 -5.94
C GLU A 55 -6.14 -0.21 -5.73
N MET A 56 -6.01 -1.45 -6.19
CA MET A 56 -7.01 -2.50 -5.98
C MET A 56 -7.14 -2.87 -4.50
N ALA A 57 -6.03 -2.98 -3.77
CA ALA A 57 -6.03 -3.26 -2.34
C ALA A 57 -6.70 -2.13 -1.55
N PHE A 58 -6.51 -0.88 -1.98
CA PHE A 58 -7.16 0.27 -1.38
C PHE A 58 -8.66 0.35 -1.72
N THR A 59 -9.02 0.13 -2.99
CA THR A 59 -10.40 0.24 -3.48
C THR A 59 -11.28 -0.93 -3.02
N PHE A 60 -10.70 -2.13 -2.94
CA PHE A 60 -11.38 -3.37 -2.56
C PHE A 60 -10.68 -4.05 -1.38
N PRO A 61 -10.73 -3.46 -0.17
CA PRO A 61 -9.94 -3.93 0.96
C PRO A 61 -10.45 -5.22 1.62
N ASN A 62 -11.61 -5.72 1.17
CA ASN A 62 -12.24 -6.95 1.66
C ASN A 62 -12.13 -8.12 0.67
N ARG A 63 -11.30 -7.98 -0.37
CA ARG A 63 -11.13 -8.97 -1.44
C ARG A 63 -10.05 -9.99 -1.13
#